data_AF-A0A7W9D4Y6-F1
#
_entry.id   AF-A0A7W9D4Y6-F1
#
_cell.length_a   1.000
_cell.length_b   1.000
_cell.length_c   1.000
_cell.angle_alpha   90.00
_cell.angle_beta   90.00
_cell.angle_gamma   90.00
#
_symmetry.space_group_name_H-M   'P 1'
#
loop_
_entity.id
_entity.type
_entity.pdbx_description
1 polymer ?
#
loop_
_entity_poly.entity_id
_entity_poly.type
_entity_poly.pdbx_seq_one_letter_code
_entity_poly.pdbx_strand_id
1 'polypeptide(L)'
;MSLAKLAHWVRRHISDDELRASQLPDVVPGRRRASVKPHSWYAKPHHLAKMLEMARPVLRTEGEVLKWARRESAHLGGRRPIDLIETDAGAVEVFDYIEAYIREQLDKAGDQDDLSSKS
;
A
#
# COMPACT_ATOMS: atom_id res chain seq x y z
N MET A 1 -3.97 -40.45 23.44
CA MET A 1 -2.78 -39.58 23.54
C MET A 1 -2.83 -38.60 22.37
N SER A 2 -3.00 -37.30 22.62
CA SER A 2 -3.20 -36.30 21.55
C SER A 2 -1.86 -35.82 20.97
N LEU A 3 -1.79 -35.68 19.63
CA LEU A 3 -0.66 -35.10 18.88
C LEU A 3 -0.25 -33.71 19.41
N ALA A 4 -1.17 -32.98 20.05
CA ALA A 4 -0.89 -31.70 20.70
C ALA A 4 0.14 -31.78 21.84
N LYS A 5 0.35 -32.95 22.46
CA LYS A 5 1.37 -33.15 23.52
C LYS A 5 2.79 -33.32 22.99
N LEU A 6 2.95 -33.72 21.73
CA LEU A 6 4.26 -33.88 21.06
C LEU A 6 4.63 -32.64 20.23
N ALA A 7 3.69 -31.72 20.10
CA ALA A 7 3.84 -30.45 19.41
C ALA A 7 4.54 -29.42 20.32
N HIS A 8 5.83 -29.19 20.12
CA HIS A 8 6.60 -28.13 20.80
C HIS A 8 6.13 -26.70 20.48
N TRP A 9 5.19 -26.56 19.53
CA TRP A 9 4.75 -25.30 18.91
C TRP A 9 3.42 -24.79 19.43
N VAL A 10 3.00 -25.17 20.65
CA VAL A 10 1.90 -24.47 21.33
C VAL A 10 2.40 -23.06 21.68
N ARG A 11 2.40 -22.18 20.68
CA ARG A 11 2.78 -20.75 20.71
C ARG A 11 1.82 -20.05 21.67
N ARG A 12 2.17 -20.01 22.95
CA ARG A 12 1.47 -19.22 23.96
C ARG A 12 1.94 -17.76 24.01
N HIS A 13 3.04 -17.41 23.32
CA HIS A 13 3.70 -16.11 23.45
C HIS A 13 4.39 -15.68 22.15
N ILE A 14 3.65 -15.41 21.06
CA ILE A 14 4.22 -14.57 19.98
C ILE A 14 3.90 -13.14 20.35
N SER A 15 4.91 -12.29 20.55
CA SER A 15 4.69 -10.85 20.71
C SER A 15 4.30 -10.21 19.37
N ASP A 16 3.60 -9.08 19.42
CA ASP A 16 3.24 -8.33 18.20
C ASP A 16 4.48 -7.91 17.40
N ASP A 17 5.60 -7.64 18.08
CA ASP A 17 6.87 -7.31 17.44
C ASP A 17 7.51 -8.51 16.74
N GLU A 18 7.51 -9.69 17.37
CA GLU A 18 7.96 -10.93 16.72
C GLU A 18 7.08 -11.29 15.52
N LEU A 19 5.76 -11.07 15.63
CA LEU A 19 4.83 -11.28 14.53
C LEU A 19 5.11 -10.32 13.38
N ARG A 20 5.38 -9.04 13.68
CA ARG A 20 5.73 -8.00 12.69
C ARG A 20 7.05 -8.34 11.99
N ALA A 21 8.08 -8.74 12.75
CA ALA A 21 9.38 -9.12 12.20
C ALA A 21 9.34 -10.40 11.35
N SER A 22 8.37 -11.28 11.60
CA SER A 22 8.19 -12.53 10.87
C SER A 22 7.38 -12.39 9.58
N GLN A 23 6.88 -11.20 9.24
CA GLN A 23 6.14 -10.98 7.99
C GLN A 23 7.07 -11.10 6.78
N LEU A 24 6.63 -11.86 5.78
CA LEU A 24 7.31 -11.89 4.49
C LEU A 24 7.12 -10.56 3.77
N PRO A 25 8.10 -10.16 2.94
CA PRO A 25 7.93 -9.00 2.08
C PRO A 25 6.73 -9.20 1.15
N ASP A 26 6.13 -8.08 0.81
CA ASP A 26 4.99 -7.92 -0.08
C ASP A 26 5.23 -8.45 -1.51
N VAL A 27 6.49 -8.50 -1.98
CA VAL A 27 6.95 -9.24 -3.16
C VAL A 27 8.12 -10.13 -2.76
N VAL A 28 8.00 -11.43 -3.02
CA VAL A 28 9.11 -12.37 -2.93
C VAL A 28 9.64 -12.65 -4.34
N PRO A 29 10.90 -12.29 -4.66
CA PRO A 29 11.47 -12.57 -5.96
C PRO A 29 11.61 -14.08 -6.17
N GLY A 30 11.17 -14.57 -7.33
CA GLY A 30 11.27 -15.98 -7.70
C GLY A 30 12.04 -16.16 -9.00
N ARG A 31 12.51 -17.39 -9.27
CA ARG A 31 13.36 -17.70 -10.44
C ARG A 31 12.71 -17.42 -11.79
N ARG A 32 11.38 -17.57 -11.90
CA ARG A 32 10.61 -17.33 -13.14
C ARG A 32 9.55 -16.23 -12.99
N ARG A 33 8.86 -16.18 -11.86
CA ARG A 33 7.88 -15.14 -11.52
C ARG A 33 8.00 -14.80 -10.05
N ALA A 34 7.82 -13.53 -9.73
CA ALA A 34 7.73 -13.08 -8.35
C ALA A 34 6.38 -13.49 -7.75
N SER A 35 6.38 -13.85 -6.47
CA SER A 35 5.16 -14.11 -5.72
C SER A 35 4.74 -12.82 -5.03
N VAL A 36 3.53 -12.35 -5.32
CA VAL A 36 2.97 -11.12 -4.77
C VAL A 36 1.97 -11.46 -3.68
N LYS A 37 2.02 -10.74 -2.56
CA LYS A 37 1.05 -10.84 -1.46
C LYS A 37 -0.38 -10.63 -1.99
N PRO A 38 -1.29 -11.62 -1.86
CA PRO A 38 -2.70 -11.46 -2.23
C PRO A 38 -3.37 -10.35 -1.41
N HIS A 39 -4.41 -9.71 -1.96
CA HIS A 39 -5.09 -8.59 -1.30
C HIS A 39 -5.68 -8.95 0.06
N SER A 40 -6.20 -10.18 0.20
CA SER A 40 -6.77 -10.69 1.45
C SER A 40 -5.74 -10.88 2.56
N TRP A 41 -4.44 -10.84 2.26
CA TRP A 41 -3.36 -11.01 3.25
C TRP A 41 -2.87 -9.69 3.84
N TYR A 42 -3.34 -8.54 3.35
CA TYR A 42 -3.06 -7.26 4.01
C TYR A 42 -3.87 -7.17 5.29
N ALA A 43 -3.31 -6.51 6.31
CA ALA A 43 -4.00 -6.34 7.60
C ALA A 43 -5.36 -5.66 7.43
N LYS A 44 -5.47 -4.73 6.46
CA LYS A 44 -6.69 -4.00 6.13
C LYS A 44 -6.95 -4.01 4.62
N PRO A 45 -7.57 -5.08 4.08
CA PRO A 45 -7.81 -5.21 2.64
C PRO A 45 -8.68 -4.09 2.06
N HIS A 46 -9.59 -3.52 2.86
CA HIS A 46 -10.44 -2.40 2.46
C HIS A 46 -9.64 -1.10 2.28
N HIS A 47 -8.59 -0.86 3.06
CA HIS A 47 -7.70 0.28 2.84
C HIS A 47 -6.93 0.14 1.53
N LEU A 48 -6.44 -1.06 1.22
CA LEU A 48 -5.79 -1.33 -0.06
C LEU A 48 -6.75 -1.06 -1.22
N ALA A 49 -7.97 -1.60 -1.15
CA ALA A 49 -8.99 -1.37 -2.17
C ALA A 49 -9.29 0.12 -2.38
N LYS A 50 -9.47 0.87 -1.28
CA LYS A 50 -9.71 2.32 -1.33
C LYS A 50 -8.52 3.09 -1.93
N MET A 51 -7.29 2.74 -1.56
CA MET A 51 -6.09 3.34 -2.15
C MET A 51 -6.02 3.13 -3.67
N LEU A 52 -6.29 1.89 -4.11
CA LEU A 52 -6.32 1.53 -5.53
C LEU A 52 -7.41 2.31 -6.28
N GLU A 53 -8.57 2.48 -5.68
CA GLU A 53 -9.67 3.27 -6.25
C GLU A 53 -9.28 4.75 -6.38
N MET A 54 -8.81 5.35 -5.29
CA MET A 54 -8.47 6.78 -5.26
C MET A 54 -7.32 7.14 -6.21
N ALA A 55 -6.33 6.26 -6.38
CA ALA A 55 -5.16 6.54 -7.21
C ALA A 55 -5.39 6.35 -8.72
N ARG A 56 -6.49 5.72 -9.15
CA ARG A 56 -6.81 5.44 -10.56
C ARG A 56 -6.78 6.65 -11.50
N PRO A 57 -7.25 7.85 -11.11
CA PRO A 57 -7.21 9.03 -11.98
C PRO A 57 -5.79 9.46 -12.35
N VAL A 58 -4.81 9.16 -11.49
CA VAL A 58 -3.40 9.51 -11.68
C VAL A 58 -2.62 8.35 -12.30
N LEU A 59 -2.88 7.12 -11.84
CA LEU A 59 -2.18 5.91 -12.24
C LEU A 59 -3.17 4.91 -12.83
N ARG A 60 -3.04 4.62 -14.12
CA ARG A 60 -4.06 3.94 -14.91
C ARG A 60 -4.23 2.47 -14.57
N THR A 61 -3.19 1.83 -14.08
CA THR A 61 -3.19 0.40 -13.77
C THR A 61 -2.91 0.13 -12.30
N GLU A 62 -3.50 -0.95 -11.78
CA GLU A 62 -3.24 -1.42 -10.42
C GLU A 62 -1.75 -1.69 -10.17
N GLY A 63 -1.05 -2.23 -11.18
CA GLY A 63 0.39 -2.46 -11.11
C GLY A 63 1.20 -1.18 -10.93
N GLU A 64 0.80 -0.07 -11.57
CA GLU A 64 1.43 1.24 -11.38
C GLU A 64 1.17 1.79 -9.98
N VAL A 65 -0.07 1.67 -9.48
CA VAL A 65 -0.41 2.09 -8.11
C VAL A 65 0.41 1.30 -7.09
N LEU A 66 0.48 -0.03 -7.22
CA LEU A 66 1.27 -0.87 -6.32
C LEU A 66 2.77 -0.59 -6.45
N LYS A 67 3.27 -0.30 -7.64
CA LYS A 67 4.68 0.09 -7.84
C LYS A 67 4.98 1.41 -7.14
N TRP A 68 4.09 2.40 -7.24
CA TRP A 68 4.21 3.67 -6.52
C TRP A 68 4.12 3.46 -5.00
N ALA A 69 3.13 2.70 -4.53
CA ALA A 69 2.89 2.48 -3.10
C ALA A 69 4.04 1.76 -2.38
N ARG A 70 4.86 1.02 -3.11
CA ARG A 70 6.06 0.33 -2.58
C ARG A 70 7.32 1.21 -2.56
N ARG A 71 7.27 2.41 -3.14
CA ARG A 71 8.39 3.36 -3.09
C ARG A 71 8.27 4.25 -1.87
N GLU A 72 9.41 4.62 -1.31
CA GLU A 72 9.49 5.64 -0.28
C GLU A 72 9.00 6.98 -0.84
N SER A 73 8.15 7.65 -0.08
CA SER A 73 7.60 8.96 -0.46
C SER A 73 8.18 10.04 0.44
N ALA A 74 8.83 11.05 -0.16
CA ALA A 74 9.31 12.22 0.58
C ALA A 74 8.17 12.94 1.31
N HIS A 75 6.98 13.00 0.70
CA HIS A 75 5.78 13.62 1.29
C HIS A 75 5.22 12.84 2.48
N LEU A 76 5.55 11.56 2.61
CA LEU A 76 5.11 10.70 3.73
C LEU A 76 6.25 10.41 4.71
N GLY A 77 7.28 11.27 4.72
CA GLY A 77 8.43 11.16 5.63
C GLY A 77 9.34 9.98 5.30
N GLY A 78 9.51 9.65 4.02
CA GLY A 78 10.30 8.50 3.56
C GLY A 78 9.62 7.16 3.75
N ARG A 79 8.38 7.12 4.27
CA ARG A 79 7.62 5.88 4.44
C ARG A 79 6.94 5.47 3.13
N ARG A 80 6.68 4.18 3.00
CA ARG A 80 6.00 3.61 1.83
C ARG A 80 4.48 3.64 2.07
N PRO A 81 3.67 4.14 1.13
CA PRO A 81 2.21 4.10 1.25
C PRO A 81 1.66 2.70 1.57
N ILE A 82 2.24 1.65 1.00
CA ILE A 82 1.80 0.26 1.19
C ILE A 82 1.91 -0.22 2.63
N ASP A 83 2.85 0.31 3.42
CA ASP A 83 3.02 -0.02 4.84
C ASP A 83 2.07 0.81 5.71
N LEU A 84 1.87 2.08 5.35
CA LEU A 84 1.06 3.02 6.13
C LEU A 84 -0.42 2.60 6.19
N ILE A 85 -0.95 2.06 5.10
CA ILE A 85 -2.35 1.61 5.02
C ILE A 85 -2.67 0.41 5.92
N GLU A 86 -1.68 -0.25 6.53
CA GLU A 86 -1.91 -1.33 7.50
C GLU A 86 -2.51 -0.80 8.83
N THR A 87 -2.48 0.51 9.06
CA THR A 87 -3.09 1.19 10.21
C THR A 87 -4.17 2.18 9.78
N ASP A 88 -5.11 2.55 10.67
CA ASP A 88 -6.12 3.58 10.34
C ASP A 88 -5.47 4.96 10.18
N ALA A 89 -4.61 5.33 11.12
CA ALA A 89 -3.92 6.62 11.09
C ALA A 89 -3.08 6.79 9.82
N GLY A 90 -2.25 5.78 9.50
CA GLY A 90 -1.44 5.82 8.28
C GLY A 90 -2.26 5.77 6.99
N ALA A 91 -3.42 5.09 6.99
CA ALA A 91 -4.32 5.11 5.84
C ALA A 91 -4.90 6.50 5.57
N VAL A 92 -5.31 7.22 6.62
CA VAL A 92 -5.77 8.62 6.50
C VAL A 92 -4.67 9.49 5.89
N GLU A 93 -3.44 9.40 6.39
CA GLU A 93 -2.30 10.16 5.84
C GLU A 93 -2.08 9.90 4.34
N VAL A 94 -2.18 8.64 3.91
CA VAL A 94 -2.03 8.26 2.50
C VAL A 94 -3.20 8.78 1.66
N PHE A 95 -4.44 8.67 2.14
CA PHE A 95 -5.61 9.12 1.41
C PHE A 95 -5.65 10.64 1.24
N ASP A 96 -5.32 11.38 2.30
CA ASP A 96 -5.23 12.85 2.26
C ASP A 96 -4.16 13.30 1.25
N TYR A 97 -3.02 12.61 1.22
CA TYR A 97 -1.98 12.87 0.23
C TYR A 97 -2.47 12.63 -1.21
N ILE A 98 -3.17 11.51 -1.47
CA ILE A 98 -3.69 11.21 -2.81
C ILE A 98 -4.72 12.27 -3.24
N GLU A 99 -5.61 12.67 -2.34
CA GLU A 99 -6.61 13.70 -2.62
C GLU A 99 -5.96 15.05 -2.95
N ALA A 100 -4.99 15.48 -2.12
CA ALA A 100 -4.26 16.72 -2.34
C ALA A 100 -3.51 16.71 -3.69
N TYR A 101 -2.88 15.58 -4.02
CA TYR A 101 -2.16 15.43 -5.29
C TYR A 101 -3.11 15.49 -6.48
N ILE A 102 -4.28 14.82 -6.42
CA ILE A 102 -5.28 14.87 -7.49
C ILE A 102 -5.77 16.30 -7.71
N ARG A 103 -6.05 17.04 -6.63
CA ARG A 103 -6.45 18.44 -6.72
C ARG A 103 -5.41 19.28 -7.45
N GLU A 104 -4.14 19.14 -7.08
CA GLU A 104 -3.03 19.86 -7.74
C GLU A 104 -2.89 19.50 -9.23
N GLN A 105 -3.10 18.23 -9.60
CA GLN A 105 -3.04 17.80 -11.00
C GLN A 105 -4.21 18.36 -11.82
N LEU A 106 -5.41 18.46 -11.23
CA LEU A 106 -6.57 19.05 -11.89
C LEU A 106 -6.40 20.56 -12.10
N ASP A 107 -5.87 21.27 -11.11
CA ASP A 107 -5.59 22.71 -11.21
C ASP A 107 -4.57 22.98 -12.33
N LYS A 108 -3.51 22.18 -12.43
CA LYS A 108 -2.51 22.27 -13.50
C LYS A 108 -3.06 21.97 -14.89
N ALA A 109 -4.00 21.03 -15.01
CA ALA A 109 -4.65 20.72 -16.28
C ALA A 109 -5.56 21.87 -16.75
N GLY A 110 -6.29 22.50 -15.83
CA GLY A 110 -7.14 23.65 -16.12
C GLY A 110 -6.38 24.88 -16.63
N ASP A 111 -5.21 25.16 -16.05
CA ASP A 111 -4.34 26.25 -16.51
C ASP A 111 -3.77 26.01 -17.92
N GLN A 112 -3.49 24.76 -18.29
CA GLN A 112 -2.97 24.40 -19.61
C GLN A 112 -4.01 24.59 -20.73
N ASP A 113 -5.28 24.27 -20.48
CA ASP A 113 -6.36 24.42 -21.46
C ASP A 113 -6.73 25.90 -21.71
N ASP A 114 -6.63 26.76 -20.70
CA ASP A 114 -6.88 28.20 -20.84
C ASP A 114 -5.75 28.95 -21.58
N LEU A 115 -4.52 28.45 -21.50
CA LEU A 115 -3.37 28.95 -22.28
C LEU A 115 -3.42 28.48 -23.74
N SER A 116 -3.86 27.25 -23.99
CA SER A 116 -4.02 26.72 -25.36
C SER A 116 -5.18 27.36 -26.13
N SER A 117 -6.17 27.92 -25.44
CA SER A 117 -7.34 28.57 -26.05
C SER A 117 -7.09 30.04 -26.44
N LYS A 118 -5.94 30.62 -26.03
CA LYS A 118 -5.56 32.01 -26.29
C LYS A 118 -4.46 32.17 -27.36
N SER A 119 -4.06 31.09 -28.04
CA SER A 119 -3.05 31.08 -29.11
C SER A 119 -3.65 30.88 -30.49
#